data_AF-A0A532DYL7-F1
#
_entry.id   AF-A0A532DYL7-F1
#
_cell.length_a   1.000
_cell.length_b   1.000
_cell.length_c   1.000
_cell.angle_alpha   90.00
_cell.angle_beta   90.00
_cell.angle_gamma   90.00
#
_symmetry.space_group_name_H-M   'P 1'
#
loop_
_entity.id
_entity.type
_entity.pdbx_description
1 polymer ?
#
loop_
_entity_poly.entity_id
_entity_poly.type
_entity_poly.pdbx_seq_one_letter_code
_entity_poly.pdbx_strand_id
1 'polypeptide(L)'
;MSAAQDYLRAYETPRFAQLAPNLNAACFSLMKLIPARFMVDQAEASGRLRQEGHIIETTSGTFGLAIAMLAAVRGYALTLVTASSLIDLKLRRRLEQLGAKVMAIDDPQGDGNQRGRLQYLQQTLQDSPATYWPRQYDSPENRLAYARLADLVVRSFGRIDCLVGCVGTGGSLCGTGGFLRELFPDLRIIAVDTHRSMLFGQPVGRRMLRGLGNSVLPDNVRHEMIDDIHWVGALPAYA
;
A
#
# COMPACT_ATOMS: atom_id res chain seq x y z
N MET A 1 -11.23 25.22 -0.34
CA MET A 1 -11.36 23.74 -0.28
C MET A 1 -12.74 23.43 0.27
N SER A 2 -13.63 22.83 -0.52
CA SER A 2 -15.03 22.63 -0.12
C SER A 2 -15.20 21.33 0.68
N ALA A 3 -16.25 21.28 1.51
CA ALA A 3 -16.61 20.15 2.38
C ALA A 3 -16.76 18.79 1.64
N ALA A 4 -16.86 18.78 0.31
CA ALA A 4 -16.89 17.57 -0.50
C ALA A 4 -15.52 16.85 -0.62
N GLN A 5 -14.41 17.50 -0.24
CA GLN A 5 -13.05 16.97 -0.46
C GLN A 5 -12.56 15.99 0.62
N ASP A 6 -13.28 15.82 1.74
CA ASP A 6 -12.73 15.13 2.92
C ASP A 6 -13.44 13.85 3.36
N TYR A 7 -14.44 13.37 2.61
CA TYR A 7 -15.11 12.10 2.95
C TYR A 7 -14.15 10.90 2.89
N LEU A 8 -13.12 10.96 2.05
CA LEU A 8 -12.10 9.91 1.94
C LEU A 8 -11.25 9.78 3.22
N ARG A 9 -11.11 10.84 4.04
CA ARG A 9 -10.37 10.74 5.31
C ARG A 9 -11.01 9.78 6.31
N ALA A 10 -12.32 9.60 6.24
CA ALA A 10 -13.02 8.63 7.07
C ALA A 10 -12.54 7.19 6.81
N TYR A 11 -12.10 6.89 5.59
CA TYR A 11 -11.60 5.56 5.22
C TYR A 11 -10.11 5.35 5.54
N GLU A 12 -9.38 6.44 5.81
CA GLU A 12 -7.95 6.45 6.17
C GLU A 12 -7.72 6.22 7.66
N THR A 13 -8.63 6.72 8.49
CA THR A 13 -8.49 6.69 9.95
C THR A 13 -8.90 5.32 10.47
N PRO A 14 -8.03 4.59 11.18
CA PRO A 14 -8.41 3.30 11.73
C PRO A 14 -9.41 3.46 12.88
N ARG A 15 -10.31 2.49 13.01
CA ARG A 15 -11.00 2.26 14.29
C ARG A 15 -10.10 1.41 15.17
N PHE A 16 -9.95 1.79 16.43
CA PHE A 16 -9.26 0.94 17.39
C PHE A 16 -10.20 -0.09 18.02
N ALA A 17 -9.71 -1.31 18.19
CA ALA A 17 -10.40 -2.39 18.89
C ALA A 17 -9.46 -3.02 19.91
N GLN A 18 -9.87 -3.06 21.18
CA GLN A 18 -9.12 -3.75 22.22
C GLN A 18 -9.34 -5.26 22.07
N LEU A 19 -8.25 -6.01 21.90
CA LEU A 19 -8.26 -7.46 21.80
C LEU A 19 -7.91 -8.15 23.13
N ALA A 20 -7.07 -7.49 23.93
CA ALA A 20 -6.70 -7.88 25.29
C ALA A 20 -6.31 -6.62 26.09
N PRO A 21 -6.13 -6.69 27.43
CA PRO A 21 -5.82 -5.51 28.25
C PRO A 21 -4.67 -4.64 27.73
N ASN A 22 -3.64 -5.26 27.15
CA ASN A 22 -2.44 -4.61 26.59
C ASN A 22 -2.30 -4.81 25.06
N LEU A 23 -3.37 -5.21 24.37
CA LEU A 23 -3.33 -5.48 22.93
C LEU A 23 -4.48 -4.77 22.22
N ASN A 24 -4.14 -3.84 21.34
CA ASN A 24 -5.09 -3.08 20.53
C ASN A 24 -4.83 -3.32 19.05
N ALA A 25 -5.89 -3.45 18.26
CA ALA A 25 -5.84 -3.53 16.82
C ALA A 25 -6.26 -2.20 16.18
N ALA A 26 -5.52 -1.78 15.15
CA ALA A 26 -5.91 -0.71 14.25
C ALA A 26 -6.67 -1.30 13.04
N CYS A 27 -7.99 -1.17 13.03
CA CYS A 27 -8.85 -1.69 11.99
C CYS A 27 -9.09 -0.62 10.92
N PHE A 28 -8.51 -0.80 9.72
CA PHE A 28 -8.67 0.13 8.61
C PHE A 28 -9.77 -0.33 7.65
N SER A 29 -10.60 0.61 7.18
CA SER A 29 -11.46 0.36 6.03
C SER A 29 -10.64 0.28 4.73
N LEU A 30 -9.72 1.23 4.53
CA LEU A 30 -8.79 1.21 3.40
C LEU A 30 -7.46 1.89 3.76
N MET A 31 -6.57 1.16 4.45
CA MET A 31 -5.27 1.68 4.91
C MET A 31 -4.44 2.34 3.78
N LYS A 32 -4.57 1.83 2.54
CA LYS A 32 -3.80 2.32 1.40
C LYS A 32 -4.17 3.73 0.95
N LEU A 33 -5.27 4.31 1.42
CA LEU A 33 -5.54 5.74 1.22
C LEU A 33 -4.52 6.63 1.92
N ILE A 34 -3.92 6.20 3.05
CA ILE A 34 -2.88 6.98 3.75
C ILE A 34 -1.68 7.27 2.81
N PRO A 35 -0.96 6.26 2.29
CA PRO A 35 0.17 6.52 1.40
C PRO A 35 -0.26 7.08 0.05
N ALA A 36 -1.41 6.65 -0.50
CA ALA A 36 -1.89 7.14 -1.78
C ALA A 36 -2.16 8.66 -1.74
N ARG A 37 -2.86 9.14 -0.70
CA ARG A 37 -3.11 10.58 -0.52
C ARG A 37 -1.81 11.32 -0.35
N PHE A 38 -0.96 10.88 0.58
CA PHE A 38 0.29 11.57 0.87
C PHE A 38 1.17 11.71 -0.38
N MET A 39 1.34 10.64 -1.16
CA MET A 39 2.10 10.67 -2.42
C MET A 39 1.50 11.60 -3.47
N VAL A 40 0.16 11.66 -3.57
CA VAL A 40 -0.52 12.56 -4.51
C VAL A 40 -0.38 14.02 -4.05
N ASP A 41 -0.58 14.30 -2.76
CA ASP A 41 -0.40 15.64 -2.18
C ASP A 41 1.04 16.14 -2.39
N GLN A 42 2.04 15.28 -2.14
CA GLN A 42 3.45 15.62 -2.39
C GLN A 42 3.75 15.83 -3.87
N ALA A 43 3.13 15.05 -4.76
CA ALA A 43 3.32 15.21 -6.21
C ALA A 43 2.70 16.50 -6.73
N GLU A 44 1.53 16.88 -6.22
CA GLU A 44 0.89 18.18 -6.49
C GLU A 44 1.76 19.34 -6.00
N ALA A 45 2.18 19.29 -4.73
CA ALA A 45 2.99 20.35 -4.11
C ALA A 45 4.35 20.55 -4.79
N SER A 46 4.95 19.48 -5.32
CA SER A 46 6.22 19.53 -6.05
C SER A 46 6.08 19.75 -7.56
N GLY A 47 4.85 19.82 -8.09
CA GLY A 47 4.59 19.98 -9.52
C GLY A 47 4.86 18.73 -10.38
N ARG A 48 5.17 17.58 -9.76
CA ARG A 48 5.28 16.26 -10.43
C ARG A 48 3.95 15.77 -10.98
N LEU A 49 2.84 16.19 -10.36
CA LEU A 49 1.48 15.94 -10.83
C LEU A 49 0.79 17.29 -11.01
N ARG A 50 0.42 17.60 -12.26
CA ARG A 50 -0.29 18.83 -12.61
C ARG A 50 -1.80 18.60 -12.53
N GLN A 51 -2.59 19.67 -12.47
CA GLN A 51 -4.04 19.60 -12.59
C GLN A 51 -4.45 18.82 -13.83
N GLU A 52 -5.47 17.96 -13.69
CA GLU A 52 -5.93 17.03 -14.75
C GLU A 52 -4.83 16.10 -15.31
N GLY A 53 -3.72 15.97 -14.57
CA GLY A 53 -2.60 15.12 -14.93
C GLY A 53 -2.96 13.64 -14.95
N HIS A 54 -2.03 12.85 -15.49
CA HIS A 54 -2.18 11.40 -15.62
C HIS A 54 -1.37 10.68 -14.55
N ILE A 55 -2.00 9.75 -13.86
CA ILE A 55 -1.36 8.82 -12.92
C ILE A 55 -1.29 7.43 -13.57
N ILE A 56 -0.14 6.77 -13.46
CA ILE A 56 0.00 5.35 -13.79
C ILE A 56 0.54 4.58 -12.59
N GLU A 57 -0.01 3.40 -12.34
CA GLU A 57 0.52 2.52 -11.30
C GLU A 57 0.22 1.05 -11.60
N THR A 58 1.09 0.16 -11.11
CA THR A 58 0.80 -1.27 -11.05
C THR A 58 -0.12 -1.57 -9.87
N THR A 59 -1.25 -2.21 -10.14
CA THR A 59 -2.17 -2.62 -9.08
C THR A 59 -2.07 -4.11 -8.78
N SER A 60 -2.13 -4.43 -7.50
CA SER A 60 -2.36 -5.78 -6.98
C SER A 60 -3.53 -5.83 -5.99
N GLY A 61 -4.28 -4.74 -5.85
CA GLY A 61 -5.41 -4.65 -4.90
C GLY A 61 -5.68 -3.24 -4.37
N THR A 62 -5.60 -3.08 -3.05
CA THR A 62 -6.15 -1.94 -2.31
C THR A 62 -5.48 -0.59 -2.61
N PHE A 63 -4.21 -0.56 -3.02
CA PHE A 63 -3.55 0.70 -3.42
C PHE A 63 -4.10 1.25 -4.74
N GLY A 64 -4.36 0.38 -5.72
CA GLY A 64 -5.01 0.81 -6.98
C GLY A 64 -6.41 1.36 -6.74
N LEU A 65 -7.18 0.76 -5.82
CA LEU A 65 -8.48 1.29 -5.41
C LEU A 65 -8.34 2.68 -4.73
N ALA A 66 -7.38 2.83 -3.82
CA ALA A 66 -7.14 4.11 -3.14
C ALA A 66 -6.78 5.24 -4.13
N ILE A 67 -5.89 4.98 -5.08
CA ILE A 67 -5.55 5.94 -6.13
C ILE A 67 -6.73 6.19 -7.07
N ALA A 68 -7.54 5.18 -7.41
CA ALA A 68 -8.76 5.37 -8.21
C ALA A 68 -9.77 6.30 -7.54
N MET A 69 -10.00 6.13 -6.23
CA MET A 69 -10.87 7.03 -5.47
C MET A 69 -10.33 8.47 -5.44
N LEU A 70 -9.02 8.65 -5.23
CA LEU A 70 -8.39 9.96 -5.22
C LEU A 70 -8.41 10.62 -6.61
N ALA A 71 -8.11 9.87 -7.66
CA ALA A 71 -8.14 10.34 -9.04
C ALA A 71 -9.54 10.80 -9.45
N ALA A 72 -10.58 10.03 -9.11
CA ALA A 72 -11.97 10.39 -9.37
C ALA A 72 -12.37 11.71 -8.68
N VAL A 73 -11.97 11.91 -7.43
CA VAL A 73 -12.30 13.13 -6.66
C VAL A 73 -11.52 14.35 -7.15
N ARG A 74 -10.29 14.16 -7.62
CA ARG A 74 -9.37 15.25 -7.98
C ARG A 74 -9.29 15.51 -9.49
N GLY A 75 -10.01 14.73 -10.30
CA GLY A 75 -10.04 14.90 -11.75
C GLY A 75 -8.78 14.42 -12.47
N TYR A 76 -8.06 13.43 -11.92
CA TYR A 76 -6.89 12.85 -12.58
C TYR A 76 -7.28 11.73 -13.54
N ALA A 77 -6.64 11.69 -14.70
CA ALA A 77 -6.64 10.48 -15.51
C ALA A 77 -5.86 9.39 -14.75
N LEU A 78 -6.35 8.15 -14.77
CA LEU A 78 -5.69 7.03 -14.10
C LEU A 78 -5.60 5.82 -15.02
N THR A 79 -4.38 5.29 -15.18
CA THR A 79 -4.15 3.96 -15.75
C THR A 79 -3.65 3.00 -14.67
N LEU A 80 -4.38 1.92 -14.45
CA LEU A 80 -3.98 0.83 -13.56
C LEU A 80 -3.53 -0.38 -14.38
N VAL A 81 -2.27 -0.76 -14.20
CA VAL A 81 -1.66 -1.90 -14.89
C VAL A 81 -1.72 -3.12 -13.99
N THR A 82 -2.36 -4.19 -14.45
CA THR A 82 -2.55 -5.44 -13.71
C THR A 82 -2.23 -6.63 -14.60
N ALA A 83 -2.20 -7.84 -14.02
CA ALA A 83 -2.15 -9.08 -14.76
C ALA A 83 -3.56 -9.67 -14.84
N SER A 84 -3.87 -10.40 -15.91
CA SER A 84 -5.18 -11.02 -16.12
C SER A 84 -5.55 -12.02 -15.01
N SER A 85 -4.57 -12.65 -14.38
CA SER A 85 -4.75 -13.55 -13.22
C SER A 85 -5.02 -12.84 -11.89
N LEU A 86 -4.65 -11.56 -11.77
CA LEU A 86 -4.69 -10.81 -10.51
C LEU A 86 -5.98 -10.00 -10.34
N ILE A 87 -6.71 -9.74 -11.42
CA ILE A 87 -7.92 -8.94 -11.42
C ILE A 87 -9.15 -9.77 -11.76
N ASP A 88 -10.15 -9.75 -10.89
CA ASP A 88 -11.46 -10.30 -11.19
C ASP A 88 -12.37 -9.25 -11.87
N LEU A 89 -13.45 -9.74 -12.49
CA LEU A 89 -14.39 -8.89 -13.23
C LEU A 89 -15.11 -7.87 -12.33
N LYS A 90 -15.37 -8.19 -11.06
CA LYS A 90 -16.05 -7.28 -10.13
C LYS A 90 -15.13 -6.12 -9.75
N LEU A 91 -13.87 -6.41 -9.44
CA LEU A 91 -12.86 -5.41 -9.14
C LEU A 91 -12.59 -4.53 -10.36
N ARG A 92 -12.44 -5.12 -11.55
CA ARG A 92 -12.26 -4.37 -12.81
C ARG A 92 -13.38 -3.37 -13.03
N ARG A 93 -14.64 -3.83 -12.97
CA ARG A 93 -15.82 -2.95 -13.13
C ARG A 93 -15.84 -1.84 -12.10
N ARG A 94 -15.51 -2.12 -10.83
CA ARG A 94 -15.46 -1.10 -9.78
C ARG A 94 -14.41 -0.03 -10.09
N LEU A 95 -13.23 -0.41 -10.58
CA LEU A 95 -12.17 0.54 -10.94
C LEU A 95 -12.55 1.37 -12.17
N GLU A 96 -13.15 0.75 -13.19
CA GLU A 96 -13.63 1.44 -14.39
C GLU A 96 -14.79 2.40 -14.07
N GLN A 97 -15.69 2.04 -13.14
CA GLN A 97 -16.74 2.93 -12.64
C GLN A 97 -16.19 4.17 -11.90
N LEU A 98 -14.99 4.07 -11.31
CA LEU A 98 -14.27 5.20 -10.73
C LEU A 98 -13.50 6.00 -11.81
N GLY A 99 -13.65 5.69 -13.10
CA GLY A 99 -12.99 6.38 -14.20
C GLY A 99 -11.57 5.89 -14.50
N ALA A 100 -11.10 4.82 -13.85
CA ALA A 100 -9.78 4.27 -14.11
C ALA A 100 -9.75 3.44 -15.41
N LYS A 101 -8.73 3.65 -16.24
CA LYS A 101 -8.39 2.74 -17.35
C LYS A 101 -7.64 1.54 -16.79
N VAL A 102 -8.19 0.34 -16.96
CA VAL A 102 -7.57 -0.90 -16.49
C VAL A 102 -6.89 -1.63 -17.64
N MET A 103 -5.57 -1.76 -17.56
CA MET A 103 -4.74 -2.47 -18.54
C MET A 103 -4.32 -3.82 -17.95
N ALA A 104 -4.97 -4.89 -18.39
CA ALA A 104 -4.62 -6.25 -18.00
C ALA A 104 -3.61 -6.84 -18.98
N ILE A 105 -2.38 -7.08 -18.50
CA ILE A 105 -1.35 -7.81 -19.23
C ILE A 105 -1.64 -9.31 -19.12
N ASP A 106 -1.50 -10.04 -20.23
CA ASP A 106 -1.69 -11.48 -20.24
C ASP A 106 -0.74 -12.18 -19.27
N ASP A 107 -1.30 -13.07 -18.46
CA ASP A 107 -0.57 -13.85 -17.47
C ASP A 107 -1.06 -15.31 -17.47
N PRO A 108 -0.66 -16.11 -18.48
CA PRO A 108 -1.08 -17.51 -18.61
C PRO A 108 -0.51 -18.40 -17.50
N GLN A 109 0.60 -18.00 -16.87
CA GLN A 109 1.25 -18.75 -15.79
C GLN A 109 0.65 -18.47 -14.42
N GLY A 110 -0.11 -17.37 -14.28
CA GLY A 110 -0.75 -16.99 -13.03
C GLY A 110 0.22 -16.52 -11.95
N ASP A 111 1.43 -16.10 -12.34
CA ASP A 111 2.47 -15.61 -11.44
C ASP A 111 2.40 -14.10 -11.18
N GLY A 112 1.47 -13.41 -11.85
CA GLY A 112 1.23 -11.99 -11.81
C GLY A 112 1.97 -11.17 -12.87
N ASN A 113 2.71 -11.81 -13.78
CA ASN A 113 3.49 -11.21 -14.88
C ASN A 113 4.09 -9.83 -14.54
N GLN A 114 4.88 -9.79 -13.45
CA GLN A 114 5.39 -8.52 -12.94
C GLN A 114 6.28 -7.79 -13.95
N ARG A 115 7.11 -8.53 -14.69
CA ARG A 115 7.99 -7.96 -15.72
C ARG A 115 7.19 -7.28 -16.82
N GLY A 116 6.14 -7.93 -17.35
CA GLY A 116 5.30 -7.34 -18.39
C GLY A 116 4.56 -6.09 -17.91
N ARG A 117 4.07 -6.08 -16.66
CA ARG A 117 3.43 -4.90 -16.06
C ARG A 117 4.40 -3.71 -15.94
N LEU A 118 5.64 -3.97 -15.47
CA LEU A 118 6.66 -2.93 -15.37
C LEU A 118 7.10 -2.41 -16.75
N GLN A 119 7.24 -3.31 -17.73
CA GLN A 119 7.58 -2.91 -19.11
C GLN A 119 6.51 -2.00 -19.72
N TYR A 120 5.22 -2.34 -19.57
CA TYR A 120 4.12 -1.48 -20.04
C TYR A 120 4.14 -0.11 -19.35
N LEU A 121 4.39 -0.10 -18.04
CA LEU A 121 4.48 1.13 -17.27
C LEU A 121 5.65 2.01 -17.77
N GLN A 122 6.83 1.42 -17.96
CA GLN A 122 8.01 2.12 -18.46
C GLN A 122 7.79 2.68 -19.87
N GLN A 123 7.19 1.91 -20.78
CA GLN A 123 6.83 2.39 -22.11
C GLN A 123 5.88 3.59 -22.04
N THR A 124 4.87 3.51 -21.17
CA THR A 124 3.92 4.62 -20.99
C THR A 124 4.62 5.89 -20.48
N LEU A 125 5.58 5.76 -19.56
CA LEU A 125 6.36 6.89 -19.06
C LEU A 125 7.32 7.46 -20.12
N GLN A 126 7.79 6.65 -21.06
CA GLN A 126 8.59 7.12 -22.20
C GLN A 126 7.72 7.89 -23.20
N ASP A 127 6.54 7.36 -23.52
CA ASP A 127 5.60 7.97 -24.47
C ASP A 127 4.90 9.21 -23.88
N SER A 128 4.78 9.28 -22.55
CA SER A 128 4.14 10.39 -21.83
C SER A 128 4.93 10.74 -20.56
N PRO A 129 6.04 11.49 -20.68
CA PRO A 129 6.92 11.81 -19.55
C PRO A 129 6.28 12.67 -18.43
N ALA A 130 5.14 13.31 -18.72
CA ALA A 130 4.37 14.08 -17.72
C ALA A 130 3.49 13.20 -16.82
N THR A 131 3.38 11.89 -17.12
CA THR A 131 2.61 10.95 -16.32
C THR A 131 3.31 10.69 -14.98
N TYR A 132 2.55 10.82 -13.90
CA TYR A 132 3.03 10.57 -12.55
C TYR A 132 2.96 9.08 -12.19
N TRP A 133 4.07 8.53 -11.70
CA TRP A 133 4.13 7.19 -11.13
C TRP A 133 4.47 7.27 -9.62
N PRO A 134 3.53 6.89 -8.72
CA PRO A 134 3.75 6.93 -7.27
C PRO A 134 4.88 6.02 -6.76
N ARG A 135 5.18 4.93 -7.48
CA ARG A 135 6.23 3.96 -7.11
C ARG A 135 6.04 3.42 -5.70
N GLN A 136 4.87 2.85 -5.40
CA GLN A 136 4.53 2.47 -4.01
C GLN A 136 5.55 1.53 -3.33
N TYR A 137 6.30 0.72 -4.08
CA TYR A 137 7.28 -0.20 -3.50
C TYR A 137 8.57 0.51 -3.09
N ASP A 138 8.96 1.56 -3.79
CA ASP A 138 10.32 2.12 -3.73
C ASP A 138 10.32 3.57 -3.21
N SER A 139 9.20 4.29 -3.36
CA SER A 139 9.10 5.68 -2.94
C SER A 139 9.18 5.79 -1.41
N PRO A 140 10.11 6.61 -0.86
CA PRO A 140 10.19 6.85 0.58
C PRO A 140 8.92 7.53 1.11
N GLU A 141 8.17 8.22 0.25
CA GLU A 141 6.89 8.85 0.58
C GLU A 141 5.87 7.82 1.10
N ASN A 142 6.00 6.52 0.75
CA ASN A 142 5.16 5.48 1.33
C ASN A 142 5.36 5.37 2.83
N ARG A 143 6.61 5.26 3.29
CA ARG A 143 6.94 5.18 4.71
C ARG A 143 6.59 6.47 5.43
N LEU A 144 6.94 7.62 4.84
CA LEU A 144 6.68 8.93 5.44
C LEU A 144 5.19 9.19 5.68
N ALA A 145 4.31 8.67 4.81
CA ALA A 145 2.86 8.82 4.97
C ALA A 145 2.32 8.26 6.30
N TYR A 146 2.99 7.27 6.90
CA TYR A 146 2.57 6.65 8.15
C TYR A 146 3.00 7.41 9.42
N ALA A 147 3.68 8.56 9.29
CA ALA A 147 3.92 9.47 10.42
C ALA A 147 2.62 9.81 11.17
N ARG A 148 1.54 10.05 10.42
CA ARG A 148 0.22 10.34 11.00
C ARG A 148 -0.35 9.17 11.79
N LEU A 149 -0.05 7.93 11.38
CA LEU A 149 -0.52 6.75 12.09
C LEU A 149 0.25 6.58 13.40
N ALA A 150 1.57 6.82 13.38
CA ALA A 150 2.38 6.83 14.59
C ALA A 150 1.87 7.88 15.59
N ASP A 151 1.66 9.14 15.15
CA ASP A 151 1.09 10.19 16.00
C ASP A 151 -0.29 9.81 16.57
N LEU A 152 -1.18 9.28 15.73
CA LEU A 152 -2.51 8.84 16.17
C LEU A 152 -2.44 7.75 17.24
N VAL A 153 -1.57 6.76 17.06
CA VAL A 153 -1.40 5.65 18.02
C VAL A 153 -0.84 6.18 19.35
N VAL A 154 0.16 7.07 19.31
CA VAL A 154 0.73 7.69 20.53
C VAL A 154 -0.31 8.51 21.28
N ARG A 155 -1.11 9.32 20.57
CA ARG A 155 -2.19 10.10 21.21
C ARG A 155 -3.28 9.23 21.83
N SER A 156 -3.49 8.03 21.27
CA SER A 156 -4.57 7.14 21.69
C SER A 156 -4.17 6.23 22.85
N PHE A 157 -2.91 5.80 22.90
CA PHE A 157 -2.45 4.77 23.84
C PHE A 157 -1.22 5.18 24.67
N GLY A 158 -0.60 6.32 24.36
CA GLY A 158 0.64 6.76 25.01
C GLY A 158 1.84 5.93 24.54
N ARG A 159 2.53 5.31 25.49
CA ARG A 159 3.73 4.50 25.23
C ARG A 159 3.36 3.20 24.50
N ILE A 160 4.15 2.85 23.50
CA ILE A 160 4.01 1.63 22.72
C ILE A 160 5.28 0.80 22.87
N ASP A 161 5.16 -0.41 23.41
CA ASP A 161 6.31 -1.31 23.60
C ASP A 161 6.47 -2.32 22.45
N CYS A 162 5.39 -2.62 21.72
CA CYS A 162 5.43 -3.54 20.60
C CYS A 162 4.50 -3.10 19.46
N LEU A 163 5.01 -3.15 18.23
CA LEU A 163 4.24 -2.95 17.00
C LEU A 163 4.28 -4.24 16.17
N VAL A 164 3.12 -4.81 15.89
CA VAL A 164 2.97 -5.97 15.01
C VAL A 164 2.27 -5.53 13.73
N GLY A 165 2.80 -5.91 12.56
CA GLY A 165 2.14 -5.56 11.30
C GLY A 165 2.49 -6.45 10.11
N CYS A 166 1.49 -6.65 9.25
CA CYS A 166 1.67 -7.37 8.00
C CYS A 166 2.54 -6.58 7.01
N VAL A 167 3.45 -7.27 6.32
CA VAL A 167 4.38 -6.66 5.38
C VAL A 167 3.98 -6.98 3.95
N GLY A 168 3.81 -5.92 3.15
CA GLY A 168 3.66 -6.01 1.69
C GLY A 168 4.68 -5.11 1.01
N THR A 169 4.36 -3.83 0.88
CA THR A 169 5.33 -2.82 0.41
C THR A 169 6.36 -2.42 1.47
N GLY A 170 6.20 -2.81 2.74
CA GLY A 170 7.03 -2.31 3.86
C GLY A 170 6.60 -0.94 4.41
N GLY A 171 5.91 -0.12 3.61
CA GLY A 171 5.53 1.25 3.98
C GLY A 171 4.83 1.40 5.34
N SER A 172 3.83 0.56 5.63
CA SER A 172 3.05 0.66 6.88
C SER A 172 3.87 0.31 8.11
N LEU A 173 4.43 -0.90 8.16
CA LEU A 173 5.18 -1.39 9.31
C LEU A 173 6.46 -0.56 9.52
N CYS A 174 7.27 -0.39 8.48
CA CYS A 174 8.56 0.30 8.60
C CYS A 174 8.38 1.81 8.73
N GLY A 175 7.35 2.40 8.13
CA GLY A 175 7.00 3.81 8.34
C GLY A 175 6.55 4.07 9.76
N THR A 176 5.48 3.40 10.21
CA THR A 176 4.94 3.57 11.57
C THR A 176 5.99 3.23 12.63
N GLY A 177 6.66 2.09 12.48
CA GLY A 177 7.68 1.65 13.42
C GLY A 177 8.89 2.58 13.49
N GLY A 178 9.27 3.20 12.37
CA GLY A 178 10.37 4.18 12.35
C GLY A 178 10.06 5.40 13.20
N PHE A 179 8.90 6.02 12.97
CA PHE A 179 8.48 7.18 13.77
C PHE A 179 8.22 6.84 15.23
N LEU A 180 7.66 5.66 15.53
CA LEU A 180 7.49 5.24 16.92
C LEU A 180 8.82 4.97 17.61
N ARG A 181 9.83 4.42 16.91
CA ARG A 181 11.14 4.13 17.50
C ARG A 181 11.97 5.39 17.78
N GLU A 182 11.69 6.50 17.09
CA GLU A 182 12.23 7.82 17.46
C GLU A 182 11.75 8.27 18.85
N LEU A 183 10.53 7.89 19.25
CA LEU A 183 9.94 8.23 20.56
C LEU A 183 10.21 7.16 21.62
N PHE A 184 10.25 5.89 21.20
CA PHE A 184 10.41 4.72 22.06
C PHE A 184 11.56 3.84 21.52
N PRO A 185 12.82 4.11 21.90
CA PRO A 185 13.98 3.39 21.37
C PRO A 185 13.92 1.88 21.56
N ASP A 186 13.29 1.42 22.65
CA ASP A 186 13.13 0.00 22.99
C ASP A 186 11.92 -0.67 22.30
N LEU A 187 11.22 0.02 21.41
CA LEU A 187 10.07 -0.51 20.68
C LEU A 187 10.46 -1.78 19.92
N ARG A 188 9.72 -2.87 20.15
CA ARG A 188 9.86 -4.11 19.39
C ARG A 188 8.95 -4.11 18.17
N ILE A 189 9.50 -4.33 16.98
CA ILE A 189 8.80 -4.35 15.70
C ILE A 189 8.75 -5.79 15.18
N ILE A 190 7.54 -6.32 15.06
CA ILE A 190 7.28 -7.70 14.61
C ILE A 190 6.64 -7.68 13.22
N ALA A 191 7.32 -8.29 12.27
CA ALA A 191 6.83 -8.44 10.91
C ALA A 191 5.98 -9.71 10.75
N VAL A 192 4.82 -9.56 10.11
CA VAL A 192 4.01 -10.70 9.68
C VAL A 192 4.07 -10.81 8.16
N ASP A 193 4.56 -11.94 7.66
CA ASP A 193 4.58 -12.29 6.24
C ASP A 193 3.75 -13.56 5.98
N THR A 194 3.62 -13.95 4.71
CA THR A 194 2.99 -15.22 4.30
C THR A 194 4.03 -16.14 3.69
N HIS A 195 3.81 -17.45 3.79
CA HIS A 195 4.63 -18.42 3.06
C HIS A 195 4.66 -18.10 1.56
N ARG A 196 5.77 -18.47 0.89
CA ARG A 196 6.03 -18.17 -0.53
C ARG A 196 6.21 -16.67 -0.85
N SER A 197 6.58 -15.87 0.15
CA SER A 197 6.95 -14.45 0.01
C SER A 197 8.45 -14.26 0.23
N MET A 198 9.12 -13.60 -0.70
CA MET A 198 10.57 -13.42 -0.59
C MET A 198 11.01 -12.35 0.40
N LEU A 199 10.08 -11.60 0.99
CA LEU A 199 10.39 -10.45 1.86
C LEU A 199 11.34 -10.82 2.99
N PHE A 200 11.26 -12.06 3.48
CA PHE A 200 12.12 -12.59 4.53
C PHE A 200 12.73 -13.95 4.16
N GLY A 201 13.12 -14.11 2.89
CA GLY A 201 13.96 -15.24 2.45
C GLY A 201 13.24 -16.54 2.08
N GLN A 202 11.90 -16.57 2.00
CA GLN A 202 11.20 -17.75 1.49
C GLN A 202 11.28 -17.83 -0.05
N PRO A 203 11.26 -19.03 -0.65
CA PRO A 203 11.18 -19.19 -2.10
C PRO A 203 9.86 -18.63 -2.64
N VAL A 204 9.92 -17.83 -3.70
CA VAL A 204 8.74 -17.26 -4.37
C VAL A 204 7.82 -18.37 -4.87
N GLY A 205 6.51 -18.17 -4.74
CA GLY A 205 5.51 -19.09 -5.25
C GLY A 205 4.09 -18.57 -5.10
N ARG A 206 3.12 -19.39 -5.51
CA ARG A 206 1.69 -19.04 -5.45
C ARG A 206 1.25 -18.80 -4.00
N ARG A 207 0.46 -17.74 -3.79
CA ARG A 207 -0.08 -17.33 -2.50
C ARG A 207 -1.60 -17.23 -2.55
N MET A 208 -2.27 -17.73 -1.51
CA MET A 208 -3.72 -17.57 -1.33
C MET A 208 -4.07 -16.26 -0.62
N LEU A 209 -3.27 -15.86 0.38
CA LEU A 209 -3.41 -14.57 1.03
C LEU A 209 -3.01 -13.44 0.08
N ARG A 210 -3.81 -12.38 0.08
CA ARG A 210 -3.55 -11.15 -0.67
C ARG A 210 -3.35 -9.98 0.30
N GLY A 211 -2.58 -8.98 -0.13
CA GLY A 211 -2.33 -7.75 0.64
C GLY A 211 -1.07 -7.77 1.50
N LEU A 212 -0.53 -8.95 1.82
CA LEU A 212 0.79 -9.17 2.40
C LEU A 212 1.62 -10.12 1.52
N GLY A 213 2.93 -10.10 1.74
CA GLY A 213 3.91 -10.84 0.96
C GLY A 213 4.16 -10.28 -0.43
N ASN A 214 5.33 -10.60 -0.97
CA ASN A 214 5.74 -10.08 -2.28
C ASN A 214 6.67 -11.03 -3.03
N SER A 215 6.71 -10.90 -4.36
CA SER A 215 7.61 -11.63 -5.27
C SER A 215 8.83 -10.78 -5.69
N VAL A 216 8.91 -9.54 -5.18
CA VAL A 216 10.08 -8.67 -5.24
C VAL A 216 10.33 -8.09 -3.86
N LEU A 217 11.58 -7.67 -3.61
CA LEU A 217 11.95 -6.98 -2.38
C LEU A 217 11.74 -5.46 -2.57
N PRO A 218 10.81 -4.81 -1.85
CA PRO A 218 10.62 -3.37 -1.91
C PRO A 218 11.68 -2.64 -1.09
N ASP A 219 12.17 -1.49 -1.59
CA ASP A 219 13.13 -0.64 -0.84
C ASP A 219 12.55 -0.08 0.48
N ASN A 220 11.22 -0.08 0.58
CA ASN A 220 10.51 0.32 1.77
C ASN A 220 10.56 -0.71 2.91
N VAL A 221 11.02 -1.95 2.69
CA VAL A 221 11.24 -2.93 3.75
C VAL A 221 12.62 -2.72 4.36
N ARG A 222 12.64 -2.23 5.61
CA ARG A 222 13.86 -1.95 6.39
C ARG A 222 14.13 -3.12 7.34
N HIS A 223 14.79 -4.17 6.85
CA HIS A 223 15.02 -5.42 7.61
C HIS A 223 15.74 -5.20 8.94
N GLU A 224 16.66 -4.24 8.98
CA GLU A 224 17.42 -3.89 10.17
C GLU A 224 16.56 -3.34 11.31
N MET A 225 15.32 -2.94 11.02
CA MET A 225 14.39 -2.47 12.03
C MET A 225 13.54 -3.59 12.64
N ILE A 226 13.49 -4.76 12.02
CA ILE A 226 12.55 -5.82 12.36
C ILE A 226 13.21 -6.77 13.34
N ASP A 227 12.62 -6.91 14.52
CA ASP A 227 13.17 -7.73 15.61
C ASP A 227 12.77 -9.20 15.46
N ASP A 228 11.51 -9.46 15.09
CA ASP A 228 10.97 -10.81 14.88
C ASP A 228 10.16 -10.89 13.58
N ILE A 229 10.12 -12.09 12.99
CA ILE A 229 9.35 -12.39 11.78
C ILE A 229 8.47 -13.61 12.01
N HIS A 230 7.19 -13.49 11.69
CA HIS A 230 6.22 -14.58 11.71
C HIS A 230 5.62 -14.80 10.32
N TRP A 231 5.45 -16.07 9.94
CA TRP A 231 4.75 -16.44 8.71
C TRP A 231 3.39 -17.02 9.04
N VAL A 232 2.36 -16.52 8.35
CA VAL A 232 0.97 -16.96 8.53
C VAL A 232 0.45 -17.59 7.24
N GLY A 233 -0.16 -18.76 7.37
CA GLY A 233 -0.87 -19.44 6.29
C GLY A 233 -2.28 -18.89 6.09
N ALA A 234 -2.87 -19.12 4.91
CA ALA A 234 -4.18 -18.59 4.56
C ALA A 234 -5.31 -19.11 5.45
N LEU A 235 -5.31 -20.41 5.79
CA LEU A 235 -6.37 -21.00 6.59
C LEU A 235 -6.43 -20.39 8.01
N PRO A 236 -5.32 -20.30 8.78
CA PRO A 236 -5.32 -19.59 10.06
C PRO A 236 -5.75 -18.11 9.96
N ALA A 237 -5.43 -17.43 8.86
CA ALA A 237 -5.78 -16.01 8.69
C ALA A 237 -7.27 -15.79 8.33
N TYR A 238 -7.98 -16.82 7.86
CA TYR A 238 -9.41 -16.74 7.53
C TYR A 238 -10.32 -17.29 8.64
N ALA A 239 -9.75 -18.00 9.61
CA ALA A 239 -10.46 -18.53 10.77
C ALA A 239 -10.81 -17.42 11.78
#